data_AF-A0A1T4NX66-F1
#
_entry.id   AF-A0A1T4NX66-F1
#
_cell.length_a   1.000
_cell.length_b   1.000
_cell.length_c   1.000
_cell.angle_alpha   90.00
_cell.angle_beta   90.00
_cell.angle_gamma   90.00
#
_symmetry.space_group_name_H-M   'P 1'
#
loop_
_entity.id
_entity.type
_entity.pdbx_description
1 polymer ?
#
loop_
_entity_poly.entity_id
_entity_poly.type
_entity_poly.pdbx_seq_one_letter_code
_entity_poly.pdbx_strand_id
1 'polypeptide(L)'
;MQFIAHIRKKDKQVQTVEEHLIETKRLSEIYGEKIGVKHITGLAGMLHDLGKYTNEFREYILEAVNNPDIPSRRGKVDHSTAGGKFLYEFFHIPKKNLSLYKGLIAEVVGNAIISHHSYLHDFLNPSLESNYLHRVKEKELHEFNMTIQSFFEKVIFHLFLTLPYFFCRTFIGAWIEISS
;
A
#
# COMPACT_ATOMS: atom_id res chain seq x y z
N MET A 1 -13.40 -6.02 12.80
CA MET A 1 -12.97 -7.23 12.08
C MET A 1 -11.45 -7.21 11.89
N GLN A 2 -10.76 -8.36 11.90
CA GLN A 2 -9.29 -8.43 11.85
C GLN A 2 -8.78 -8.74 10.43
N PHE A 3 -7.98 -7.88 9.83
CA PHE A 3 -7.37 -8.15 8.51
C PHE A 3 -6.03 -8.85 8.69
N ILE A 4 -5.77 -9.87 7.87
CA ILE A 4 -4.63 -10.78 8.01
C ILE A 4 -3.66 -10.57 6.86
N ALA A 5 -2.39 -10.25 7.15
CA ALA A 5 -1.35 -10.18 6.13
C ALA A 5 -0.69 -11.55 5.91
N HIS A 6 -0.40 -12.25 7.01
CA HIS A 6 0.28 -13.54 6.98
C HIS A 6 -0.26 -14.49 8.05
N ILE A 7 -0.26 -15.78 7.74
CA ILE A 7 -0.52 -16.86 8.69
C ILE A 7 0.69 -17.79 8.65
N ARG A 8 1.39 -17.92 9.78
CA ARG A 8 2.59 -18.75 9.86
C ARG A 8 2.22 -20.22 9.81
N LYS A 9 2.84 -20.98 8.91
CA LYS A 9 2.50 -22.40 8.68
C LYS A 9 2.68 -23.30 9.92
N LYS A 10 3.75 -23.08 10.71
CA LYS A 10 4.15 -23.98 11.80
C LYS A 10 3.19 -24.03 12.99
N ASP A 11 2.57 -22.90 13.33
CA ASP A 11 1.78 -22.72 14.55
C ASP A 11 0.54 -21.85 14.34
N LYS A 12 0.23 -21.54 13.07
CA LYS A 12 -0.92 -20.73 12.67
C LYS A 12 -0.95 -19.32 13.30
N GLN A 13 0.18 -18.81 13.78
CA GLN A 13 0.25 -17.44 14.28
C GLN A 13 -0.13 -16.46 13.17
N VAL A 14 -1.11 -15.61 13.46
CA VAL A 14 -1.59 -14.55 12.58
C VAL A 14 -0.72 -13.32 12.77
N GLN A 15 -0.28 -12.72 11.67
CA GLN A 15 0.22 -11.36 11.61
C GLN A 15 -0.85 -10.51 10.91
N THR A 16 -1.33 -9.48 11.58
CA THR A 16 -2.32 -8.57 11.02
C THR A 16 -1.73 -7.70 9.91
N VAL A 17 -2.59 -7.12 9.08
CA VAL A 17 -2.13 -6.14 8.07
C VAL A 17 -1.49 -4.92 8.74
N GLU A 18 -2.03 -4.45 9.86
CA GLU A 18 -1.48 -3.31 10.60
C GLU A 18 -0.04 -3.58 11.05
N GLU A 19 0.19 -4.68 11.78
CA GLU A 19 1.51 -5.08 12.25
C GLU A 19 2.50 -5.21 11.07
N HIS A 20 2.08 -5.91 10.01
CA HIS A 20 2.92 -6.13 8.83
C HIS A 20 3.34 -4.82 8.16
N LEU A 21 2.42 -3.87 7.97
CA LEU A 21 2.74 -2.59 7.31
C LEU A 21 3.65 -1.71 8.17
N ILE A 22 3.44 -1.66 9.50
CA ILE A 22 4.28 -0.88 10.43
C ILE A 22 5.68 -1.48 10.52
N GLU A 23 5.80 -2.81 10.67
CA GLU A 23 7.09 -3.50 10.72
C GLU A 23 7.85 -3.37 9.39
N THR A 24 7.15 -3.53 8.26
CA THR A 24 7.74 -3.38 6.92
C THR A 24 8.21 -1.95 6.68
N LYS A 25 7.44 -0.94 7.08
CA LYS A 25 7.87 0.47 7.07
C LYS A 25 9.18 0.63 7.82
N ARG A 26 9.24 0.18 9.07
CA ARG A 26 10.42 0.34 9.94
C ARG A 26 11.67 -0.31 9.33
N LEU A 27 11.54 -1.53 8.81
CA LEU A 27 12.65 -2.23 8.15
C LEU A 27 13.07 -1.51 6.87
N SER A 28 12.11 -1.07 6.05
CA SER A 28 12.39 -0.33 4.82
C SER A 28 13.09 1.00 5.08
N GLU A 29 12.72 1.72 6.14
CA GLU A 29 13.41 2.94 6.59
C GLU A 29 14.86 2.65 6.97
N ILE A 30 15.13 1.59 7.74
CA ILE A 30 16.50 1.20 8.14
C ILE A 30 17.38 0.92 6.92
N TYR A 31 16.85 0.23 5.91
CA TYR A 31 17.60 -0.06 4.69
C TYR A 31 17.80 1.19 3.82
N GLY A 32 16.75 2.00 3.64
CA GLY A 32 16.80 3.21 2.82
C GLY A 32 17.67 4.32 3.44
N GLU A 33 17.81 4.36 4.75
CA GLU A 33 18.67 5.33 5.45
C GLU A 33 20.13 5.21 5.03
N LYS A 34 20.61 4.00 4.72
CA LYS A 34 21.98 3.76 4.25
C LYS A 34 22.31 4.43 2.91
N ILE A 35 21.28 4.77 2.13
CA ILE A 35 21.40 5.40 0.81
C ILE A 35 20.66 6.75 0.74
N GLY A 36 20.30 7.34 1.88
CA GLY A 36 19.67 8.66 1.95
C GLY A 36 18.20 8.74 1.53
N VAL A 37 17.50 7.61 1.37
CA VAL A 37 16.09 7.57 0.94
C VAL A 37 15.14 6.96 1.98
N LYS A 38 15.50 7.06 3.26
CA LYS A 38 14.75 6.53 4.43
C LYS A 38 13.23 6.66 4.32
N HIS A 39 12.72 7.88 4.14
CA HIS A 39 11.28 8.12 4.16
C HIS A 39 10.57 7.65 2.88
N ILE A 40 11.28 7.59 1.75
CA ILE A 40 10.76 7.08 0.48
C ILE A 40 10.56 5.57 0.59
N THR A 41 11.56 4.84 1.09
CA THR A 41 11.45 3.40 1.31
C THR A 41 10.46 3.06 2.41
N GLY A 42 10.38 3.88 3.47
CA GLY A 42 9.35 3.77 4.50
C GLY A 42 7.93 3.88 3.93
N LEU A 43 7.69 4.87 3.07
CA LEU A 43 6.42 5.05 2.38
C LEU A 43 6.07 3.85 1.50
N ALA A 44 7.03 3.36 0.70
CA ALA A 44 6.85 2.18 -0.14
C ALA A 44 6.49 0.95 0.71
N GLY A 45 7.26 0.68 1.77
CA GLY A 45 7.04 -0.45 2.67
C GLY A 45 5.70 -0.40 3.40
N MET A 46 5.27 0.80 3.82
CA MET A 46 3.98 0.99 4.50
C MET A 46 2.78 0.79 3.57
N LEU A 47 2.92 1.04 2.27
CA LEU A 47 1.81 1.01 1.32
C LEU A 47 1.80 -0.23 0.41
N HIS A 48 2.87 -1.02 0.38
CA HIS A 48 2.99 -2.11 -0.60
C HIS A 48 1.81 -3.10 -0.55
N ASP A 49 1.41 -3.49 0.66
CA ASP A 49 0.37 -4.49 0.93
C ASP A 49 -0.98 -3.86 1.33
N LEU A 50 -1.19 -2.59 1.01
CA LEU A 50 -2.40 -1.84 1.40
C LEU A 50 -3.69 -2.56 0.97
N GLY A 51 -3.69 -3.21 -0.21
CA GLY A 51 -4.85 -3.92 -0.75
C GLY A 51 -5.23 -5.20 0.01
N LYS A 52 -4.51 -5.56 1.08
CA LYS A 52 -4.89 -6.63 2.00
C LYS A 52 -5.99 -6.21 3.00
N TYR A 53 -6.33 -4.92 3.08
CA TYR A 53 -7.49 -4.41 3.84
C TYR A 53 -8.84 -4.62 3.10
N THR A 54 -9.03 -5.81 2.53
CA THR A 54 -10.23 -6.21 1.80
C THR A 54 -10.79 -7.50 2.37
N ASN A 55 -12.10 -7.70 2.26
CA ASN A 55 -12.72 -8.96 2.66
C ASN A 55 -12.30 -10.08 1.69
N GLU A 56 -12.19 -9.74 0.41
CA GLU A 56 -11.70 -10.65 -0.63
C GLU A 56 -10.32 -11.24 -0.28
N PHE A 57 -9.35 -10.41 0.14
CA PHE A 57 -8.03 -10.90 0.52
C PHE A 57 -8.07 -11.75 1.79
N ARG A 58 -8.89 -11.36 2.78
CA ARG A 58 -9.07 -12.12 4.02
C ARG A 58 -9.64 -13.52 3.75
N GLU A 59 -10.66 -13.63 2.91
CA GLU A 59 -11.26 -14.91 2.52
C GLU A 59 -10.23 -15.77 1.78
N TYR A 60 -9.51 -15.17 0.83
CA TYR A 60 -8.45 -15.83 0.08
C TYR A 60 -7.36 -16.44 0.99
N ILE A 61 -6.84 -15.68 1.95
CA ILE A 61 -5.76 -16.19 2.81
C ILE A 61 -6.24 -17.27 3.78
N LEU A 62 -7.49 -17.18 4.26
CA LEU A 62 -8.09 -18.23 5.09
C LEU A 62 -8.35 -19.51 4.29
N GLU A 63 -8.88 -19.40 3.06
CA GLU A 63 -9.08 -20.53 2.15
C GLU A 63 -7.75 -21.25 1.86
N ALA A 64 -6.70 -20.49 1.55
CA ALA A 64 -5.37 -21.02 1.24
C ALA A 64 -4.73 -21.77 2.43
N VAL A 65 -5.05 -21.38 3.67
CA VAL A 65 -4.53 -22.06 4.87
C VAL A 65 -5.35 -23.28 5.25
N ASN A 66 -6.66 -23.27 5.00
CA ASN A 66 -7.57 -24.37 5.32
C ASN A 66 -7.54 -25.48 4.26
N ASN A 67 -7.13 -25.17 3.03
CA ASN A 67 -7.08 -26.12 1.92
C ASN A 67 -5.67 -26.15 1.27
N PRO A 68 -4.63 -26.62 1.99
CA PRO A 68 -3.25 -26.56 1.53
C PRO A 68 -2.94 -27.43 0.30
N ASP A 69 -3.77 -28.45 0.05
CA ASP A 69 -3.63 -29.38 -1.08
C ASP A 69 -4.20 -28.81 -2.39
N ILE A 70 -4.96 -27.72 -2.31
CA ILE A 70 -5.39 -26.96 -3.50
C ILE A 70 -4.22 -26.06 -3.89
N PRO A 71 -3.73 -26.11 -5.15
CA PRO A 71 -2.67 -25.23 -5.61
C PRO A 71 -3.00 -23.79 -5.23
N SER A 72 -2.13 -23.17 -4.43
CA SER A 72 -2.34 -21.80 -3.96
C SER A 72 -2.51 -20.92 -5.19
N ARG A 73 -3.67 -20.27 -5.34
CA ARG A 73 -3.95 -19.35 -6.44
C ARG A 73 -3.25 -18.01 -6.19
N ARG A 74 -1.92 -18.05 -6.01
CA ARG A 74 -1.08 -16.86 -5.86
C ARG A 74 -1.37 -15.91 -7.01
N GLY A 75 -1.68 -14.66 -6.68
CA GLY A 75 -2.03 -13.63 -7.66
C GLY A 75 -3.50 -13.58 -8.07
N LYS A 76 -4.40 -14.40 -7.51
CA LYS A 76 -5.85 -14.29 -7.80
C LYS A 76 -6.45 -12.99 -7.28
N VAL A 77 -6.06 -12.58 -6.08
CA VAL A 77 -6.52 -11.33 -5.44
C VAL A 77 -5.45 -10.27 -5.59
N ASP A 78 -5.77 -9.22 -6.35
CA ASP A 78 -4.86 -8.09 -6.56
C ASP A 78 -4.84 -7.16 -5.35
N HIS A 79 -3.88 -7.40 -4.46
CA HIS A 79 -3.61 -6.53 -3.31
C HIS A 79 -2.50 -5.49 -3.59
N SER A 80 -1.86 -5.58 -4.76
CA SER A 80 -0.68 -4.79 -5.12
C SER A 80 -0.99 -3.42 -5.69
N THR A 81 -2.19 -3.22 -6.27
CA THR A 81 -2.55 -1.95 -6.89
C THR A 81 -2.87 -0.85 -5.89
N ALA A 82 -3.51 -1.18 -4.76
CA ALA A 82 -4.15 -0.20 -3.89
C ALA A 82 -3.18 0.89 -3.38
N GLY A 83 -1.96 0.52 -2.98
CA GLY A 83 -0.97 1.48 -2.49
C GLY A 83 -0.51 2.49 -3.55
N GLY A 84 -0.28 2.01 -4.77
CA GLY A 84 0.10 2.87 -5.90
C GLY A 84 -1.05 3.78 -6.36
N LYS A 85 -2.28 3.24 -6.41
CA LYS A 85 -3.51 4.00 -6.72
C LYS A 85 -3.73 5.12 -5.70
N PHE A 86 -3.59 4.80 -4.42
CA PHE A 86 -3.71 5.78 -3.35
C PHE A 86 -2.70 6.94 -3.49
N LEU A 87 -1.42 6.64 -3.77
CA LEU A 87 -0.41 7.68 -4.00
C LEU A 87 -0.75 8.57 -5.19
N TYR A 88 -1.12 7.96 -6.31
CA TYR A 88 -1.49 8.70 -7.52
C TYR A 88 -2.69 9.62 -7.26
N GLU A 89 -3.76 9.09 -6.69
CA GLU A 89 -4.94 9.89 -6.37
C GLU A 89 -4.63 11.02 -5.39
N PHE A 90 -3.77 10.79 -4.40
CA PHE A 90 -3.43 11.82 -3.40
C PHE A 90 -2.55 12.94 -3.97
N PHE A 91 -1.61 12.62 -4.87
CA PHE A 91 -0.62 13.57 -5.39
C PHE A 91 -1.00 14.23 -6.72
N HIS A 92 -2.05 13.73 -7.40
CA HIS A 92 -2.52 14.26 -8.68
C HIS A 92 -3.90 14.93 -8.58
N ILE A 93 -4.39 15.25 -7.37
CA ILE A 93 -5.62 16.03 -7.17
C ILE A 93 -5.45 17.43 -7.79
N PRO A 94 -6.26 17.81 -8.81
CA PRO A 94 -6.11 19.08 -9.52
C PRO A 94 -6.21 20.32 -8.60
N LYS A 95 -6.95 20.21 -7.50
CA LYS A 95 -7.20 21.32 -6.57
C LYS A 95 -6.03 21.65 -5.64
N LYS A 96 -5.01 20.78 -5.51
CA LYS A 96 -3.98 20.92 -4.46
C LYS A 96 -2.70 21.67 -4.88
N ASN A 97 -2.57 22.14 -6.12
CA ASN A 97 -1.36 22.82 -6.64
C ASN A 97 -0.04 22.14 -6.18
N LEU A 98 -0.01 20.81 -6.22
CA LEU A 98 1.12 20.05 -5.70
C LEU A 98 2.32 20.21 -6.63
N SER A 99 3.53 20.22 -6.06
CA SER A 99 4.75 20.36 -6.86
C SER A 99 4.94 19.17 -7.79
N LEU A 100 5.44 19.42 -9.01
CA LEU A 100 5.79 18.40 -9.99
C LEU A 100 6.64 17.26 -9.38
N TYR A 101 7.61 17.61 -8.54
CA TYR A 101 8.48 16.66 -7.86
C TYR A 101 7.71 15.68 -6.95
N LYS A 102 6.65 16.13 -6.28
CA LYS A 102 5.82 15.25 -5.44
C LYS A 102 5.05 14.24 -6.30
N GLY A 103 4.51 14.68 -7.44
CA GLY A 103 3.86 13.80 -8.41
C GLY A 103 4.82 12.74 -8.96
N LEU A 104 6.02 13.15 -9.38
CA LEU A 104 7.05 12.23 -9.89
C LEU A 104 7.48 11.20 -8.84
N ILE A 105 7.70 11.63 -7.59
CA ILE A 105 8.04 10.69 -6.51
C ILE A 105 6.88 9.74 -6.22
N ALA A 106 5.63 10.22 -6.24
CA ALA A 106 4.45 9.37 -6.09
C ALA A 106 4.34 8.32 -7.18
N GLU A 107 4.66 8.68 -8.43
CA GLU A 107 4.68 7.75 -9.56
C GLU A 107 5.80 6.71 -9.43
N VAL A 108 7.03 7.13 -9.14
CA VAL A 108 8.18 6.22 -8.96
C VAL A 108 7.93 5.24 -7.80
N VAL A 109 7.48 5.74 -6.66
CA VAL A 109 7.17 4.91 -5.48
C VAL A 109 5.96 4.03 -5.75
N GLY A 110 4.92 4.58 -6.38
CA GLY A 110 3.72 3.84 -6.76
C GLY A 110 4.05 2.68 -7.68
N ASN A 111 4.93 2.86 -8.67
CA ASN A 111 5.33 1.79 -9.57
C ASN A 111 6.14 0.71 -8.84
N ALA A 112 7.03 1.08 -7.91
CA ALA A 112 7.73 0.12 -7.05
C ALA A 112 6.76 -0.69 -6.18
N ILE A 113 5.73 -0.05 -5.62
CA ILE A 113 4.66 -0.72 -4.86
C ILE A 113 3.90 -1.70 -5.77
N ILE A 114 3.43 -1.26 -6.92
CA ILE A 114 2.60 -2.08 -7.81
C ILE A 114 3.35 -3.30 -8.33
N SER A 115 4.67 -3.22 -8.39
CA SER A 115 5.56 -4.26 -8.92
C SER A 115 6.02 -5.28 -7.88
N HIS A 116 5.57 -5.24 -6.62
CA HIS A 116 6.20 -6.05 -5.55
C HIS A 116 6.00 -7.57 -5.65
N HIS A 117 5.14 -8.06 -6.56
CA HIS A 117 5.00 -9.49 -6.92
C HIS A 117 5.48 -9.81 -8.34
N SER A 118 6.00 -8.81 -9.05
CA SER A 118 6.41 -8.89 -10.46
C SER A 118 7.80 -8.25 -10.64
N TYR A 119 8.23 -8.13 -11.89
CA TYR A 119 9.34 -7.23 -12.22
C TYR A 119 8.83 -5.79 -12.23
N LEU A 120 9.76 -4.82 -12.16
CA LEU A 120 9.43 -3.41 -12.31
C LEU A 120 8.69 -3.20 -13.63
N HIS A 121 7.48 -2.66 -13.55
CA HIS A 121 6.70 -2.38 -14.75
C HIS A 121 7.26 -1.18 -15.51
N ASP A 122 7.29 -1.27 -16.84
CA ASP A 122 7.56 -0.12 -17.69
C ASP A 122 6.43 0.91 -17.54
N PHE A 123 6.80 2.19 -17.43
CA PHE A 123 5.82 3.28 -17.46
C PHE A 123 5.13 3.39 -18.82
N LEU A 124 5.84 3.05 -19.90
CA LEU A 124 5.33 2.98 -21.27
C LEU A 124 5.83 1.69 -21.91
N ASN A 125 4.91 0.89 -22.43
CA ASN A 125 5.24 -0.31 -23.18
C ASN A 125 5.65 0.03 -24.65
N PRO A 126 6.09 -0.93 -25.46
CA PRO A 126 6.44 -0.69 -26.87
C PRO A 126 5.30 -0.11 -27.74
N SER A 127 4.06 -0.25 -27.31
CA SER A 127 2.86 0.31 -27.96
C SER A 127 2.51 1.72 -27.46
N LEU A 128 3.35 2.34 -26.64
CA LEU A 128 3.13 3.65 -25.99
C LEU A 128 1.95 3.68 -25.00
N GLU A 129 1.56 2.53 -24.46
CA GLU A 129 0.52 2.43 -23.44
C GLU A 129 1.16 2.38 -22.05
N SER A 130 0.47 2.97 -21.06
CA SER A 130 0.97 3.00 -19.68
C SER A 130 0.28 1.96 -18.80
N ASN A 131 0.94 0.82 -18.59
CA ASN A 131 0.49 -0.20 -17.64
C ASN A 131 0.36 0.36 -16.21
N TYR A 132 1.22 1.32 -15.86
CA TYR A 132 1.14 2.04 -14.60
C TYR A 132 -0.17 2.83 -14.49
N LEU A 133 -0.50 3.70 -15.47
CA LEU A 133 -1.73 4.49 -15.44
C LEU A 133 -2.99 3.61 -15.49
N HIS A 134 -2.96 2.51 -16.24
CA HIS A 134 -4.05 1.54 -16.22
C HIS A 134 -4.32 1.04 -14.78
N ARG A 135 -3.27 0.73 -14.01
CA ARG A 135 -3.40 0.24 -12.62
C ARG A 135 -3.87 1.34 -11.65
N VAL A 136 -3.31 2.55 -11.72
CA VAL A 136 -3.60 3.59 -10.71
C VAL A 136 -4.80 4.47 -11.04
N LYS A 137 -5.08 4.70 -12.33
CA LYS A 137 -6.10 5.65 -12.78
C LYS A 137 -7.35 4.97 -13.31
N GLU A 138 -7.19 3.92 -14.12
CA GLU A 138 -8.31 3.33 -14.88
C GLU A 138 -8.92 2.11 -14.18
N LYS A 139 -8.09 1.32 -13.49
CA LYS A 139 -8.54 0.12 -12.79
C LYS A 139 -9.37 0.46 -11.57
N GLU A 140 -10.61 0.03 -11.58
CA GLU A 140 -11.48 0.01 -10.41
C GLU A 140 -11.05 -1.10 -9.44
N LEU A 141 -10.94 -0.75 -8.16
CA LEU A 141 -10.61 -1.70 -7.09
C LEU A 141 -11.83 -1.86 -6.19
N HIS A 142 -12.27 -3.11 -6.05
CA HIS A 142 -13.31 -3.44 -5.08
C HIS A 142 -12.84 -3.08 -3.67
N GLU A 143 -13.75 -2.56 -2.83
CA GLU A 143 -13.46 -2.21 -1.43
C GLU A 143 -12.36 -1.14 -1.23
N PHE A 144 -12.00 -0.37 -2.27
CA PHE A 144 -10.91 0.60 -2.19
C PHE A 144 -11.14 1.67 -1.10
N ASN A 145 -12.33 2.25 -1.01
CA ASN A 145 -12.64 3.24 0.03
C ASN A 145 -12.53 2.65 1.45
N MET A 146 -12.99 1.41 1.65
CA MET A 146 -12.85 0.70 2.93
C MET A 146 -11.39 0.40 3.25
N THR A 147 -10.59 0.06 2.23
CA THR A 147 -9.15 -0.16 2.34
C THR A 147 -8.45 1.11 2.85
N ILE A 148 -8.75 2.26 2.23
CA ILE A 148 -8.18 3.56 2.65
C ILE A 148 -8.64 3.92 4.06
N GLN A 149 -9.94 3.79 4.37
CA GLN A 149 -10.45 4.05 5.71
C GLN A 149 -9.74 3.19 6.77
N SER A 150 -9.63 1.88 6.53
CA SER A 150 -8.97 0.95 7.45
C SER A 150 -7.49 1.30 7.66
N PHE A 151 -6.81 1.76 6.62
CA PHE A 151 -5.43 2.21 6.71
C PHE A 151 -5.27 3.44 7.61
N PHE A 152 -6.14 4.44 7.46
CA PHE A 152 -6.10 5.62 8.32
C PHE A 152 -6.44 5.29 9.78
N GLU A 153 -7.50 4.52 10.01
CA GLU A 153 -7.96 4.14 11.34
C GLU A 153 -6.98 3.24 12.10
N LYS A 154 -6.23 2.40 11.40
CA LYS A 154 -5.34 1.41 12.02
C LYS A 154 -3.89 1.84 11.97
N VAL A 155 -3.36 2.08 10.78
CA VAL A 155 -1.92 2.35 10.60
C VAL A 155 -1.57 3.78 10.95
N ILE A 156 -2.27 4.75 10.34
CA ILE A 156 -1.94 6.18 10.55
C ILE A 156 -2.25 6.59 11.99
N PHE A 157 -3.38 6.15 12.54
CA PHE A 157 -3.73 6.40 13.93
C PHE A 157 -2.72 5.78 14.91
N HIS A 158 -2.27 4.53 14.68
CA HIS A 158 -1.21 3.91 15.49
C HIS A 158 0.08 4.74 15.46
N LEU A 159 0.52 5.15 14.27
CA LEU A 159 1.71 5.99 14.11
C LEU A 159 1.55 7.35 14.80
N PHE A 160 0.35 7.93 14.82
CA PHE A 160 0.06 9.16 15.55
C PHE A 160 0.25 9.00 17.06
N LEU A 161 -0.23 7.89 17.63
CA LEU A 161 -0.11 7.62 19.07
C LEU A 161 1.31 7.28 19.52
N THR A 162 2.15 6.81 18.60
CA THR A 162 3.49 6.27 18.92
C THR A 162 4.64 7.19 18.51
N LEU A 163 4.38 8.22 17.69
CA LEU A 163 5.40 9.19 17.26
C LEU A 163 5.21 10.56 17.93
N PRO A 164 6.30 11.32 18.18
CA PRO A 164 6.21 12.69 18.61
C PRO A 164 5.38 13.55 17.63
N TYR A 165 4.51 14.41 18.16
CA TYR A 165 3.51 15.25 17.46
C TYR A 165 3.95 15.95 16.15
N PHE A 166 5.26 16.13 15.93
CA PHE A 166 5.82 16.85 14.79
C PHE A 166 5.71 16.11 13.44
N PHE A 167 5.64 14.77 13.43
CA PHE A 167 5.67 13.98 12.19
C PHE A 167 4.29 13.83 11.50
N CYS A 168 3.18 14.00 12.24
CA CYS A 168 1.85 13.67 11.73
C CYS A 168 1.15 14.77 10.91
N ARG A 169 1.63 16.02 10.95
CA ARG A 169 0.92 17.16 10.34
C ARG A 169 0.88 17.17 8.81
N THR A 170 1.80 16.51 8.11
CA THR A 170 1.88 16.59 6.63
C THR A 170 0.99 15.60 5.88
N PHE A 171 0.67 14.44 6.47
CA PHE A 171 -0.18 13.43 5.83
C PHE A 171 -1.65 13.54 6.25
N ILE A 172 -1.92 13.84 7.53
CA ILE A 172 -3.29 13.92 8.07
C ILE A 172 -3.98 15.23 7.72
N GLY A 173 -3.26 16.36 7.68
CA GLY A 173 -3.84 17.65 7.27
C GLY A 173 -4.47 17.59 5.88
N ALA A 174 -3.85 16.81 4.99
CA ALA A 174 -4.35 16.57 3.64
C ALA A 174 -5.49 15.53 3.55
N TRP A 175 -5.72 14.70 4.59
CA TRP A 175 -6.85 13.75 4.67
C TRP A 175 -8.08 14.38 5.32
N ILE A 176 -7.91 15.19 6.36
CA ILE A 176 -9.00 15.97 6.98
C ILE A 176 -9.69 16.85 5.92
N GLU A 177 -8.92 17.49 5.03
CA GLU A 177 -9.43 18.26 3.89
C GLU A 177 -10.16 17.43 2.81
N ILE A 178 -9.98 16.09 2.78
CA ILE A 178 -10.66 15.19 1.84
C ILE A 178 -11.98 14.67 2.42
N SER A 179 -12.06 14.54 3.75
CA SER A 179 -13.25 14.05 4.47
C SER A 179 -14.23 15.15 4.93
N SER A 180 -13.96 16.42 4.60
CA SER A 180 -14.80 17.59 4.88
C SER A 180 -15.29 18.23 3.59
#